data_AF-A0A432KCF8-F1
#
_entry.id   AF-A0A432KCF8-F1
#
_cell.length_a   1.000
_cell.length_b   1.000
_cell.length_c   1.000
_cell.angle_alpha   90.00
_cell.angle_beta   90.00
_cell.angle_gamma   90.00
#
_symmetry.space_group_name_H-M   'P 1'
#
loop_
_entity.id
_entity.type
_entity.pdbx_description
1 polymer ?
#
loop_
_entity_poly.entity_id
_entity_poly.type
_entity_poly.pdbx_seq_one_letter_code
_entity_poly.pdbx_strand_id
1 'polypeptide(L)'
;EVITKDKDRWVDVMMKDELGLVEEEKSPFQTGLYTFISFLVIGLIPLLVFVADYFDINITQKFLWSSILTGIGFIIIGFLKSKVTNNSIFKGISETLLLGGLAAFVAYFVGDFLEQIIK
;
A
#
# COMPACT_ATOMS: atom_id res chain seq x y z
N GLU A 1 41.50 -7.12 20.93
CA GLU A 1 42.41 -6.36 20.04
C GLU A 1 42.03 -6.35 18.57
N VAL A 2 41.42 -7.40 17.99
CA VAL A 2 41.17 -7.45 16.54
C VAL A 2 40.13 -6.41 16.05
N ILE A 3 39.11 -6.11 16.86
CA ILE A 3 38.03 -5.17 16.49
C ILE A 3 38.45 -3.71 16.69
N THR A 4 39.12 -3.39 17.80
CA THR A 4 39.50 -2.01 18.17
C THR A 4 40.73 -1.48 17.40
N LYS A 5 41.39 -2.33 16.62
CA LYS A 5 42.54 -1.97 15.78
C LYS A 5 42.11 -1.22 14.51
N ASP A 6 40.89 -1.49 14.04
CA ASP A 6 40.28 -0.83 12.90
C ASP A 6 39.14 0.04 13.43
N LYS A 7 39.27 1.36 13.25
CA LYS A 7 38.30 2.31 13.80
C LYS A 7 36.94 2.18 13.12
N ASP A 8 36.90 1.90 11.83
CA ASP A 8 35.64 1.78 11.08
C ASP A 8 34.90 0.53 11.56
N ARG A 9 35.61 -0.59 11.67
CA ARG A 9 35.07 -1.84 12.21
C ARG A 9 34.61 -1.71 13.67
N TRP A 10 35.31 -0.93 14.49
CA TRP A 10 34.90 -0.69 15.88
C TRP A 10 33.62 0.15 15.96
N VAL A 11 33.49 1.18 15.13
CA VAL A 11 32.27 2.00 15.03
C VAL A 11 31.09 1.17 14.54
N ASP A 12 31.25 0.34 13.51
CA ASP A 12 30.18 -0.52 12.99
C ASP A 12 29.66 -1.49 14.05
N VAL A 13 30.55 -2.06 14.87
CA VAL A 13 30.18 -2.95 15.98
C VAL A 13 29.44 -2.18 17.07
N MET A 14 29.85 -0.96 17.44
CA MET A 14 29.11 -0.14 18.41
C MET A 14 27.73 0.28 17.85
N MET A 15 27.67 0.71 16.59
CA MET A 15 26.42 1.08 15.93
C MET A 15 25.43 -0.09 15.92
N LYS A 16 25.90 -1.29 15.61
CA LYS A 16 25.07 -2.49 15.54
C LYS A 16 24.70 -3.07 16.90
N ASP A 17 25.67 -3.31 17.77
CA ASP A 17 25.49 -4.10 19.00
C ASP A 17 25.16 -3.23 20.23
N GLU A 18 25.60 -1.97 20.30
CA GLU A 18 25.29 -1.07 21.42
C GLU A 18 24.08 -0.18 21.12
N LEU A 19 24.01 0.39 19.91
CA LEU A 19 22.95 1.32 19.53
C LEU A 19 21.77 0.63 18.81
N GLY A 20 21.93 -0.63 18.40
CA GLY A 20 20.91 -1.38 17.66
C GLY A 20 20.61 -0.81 16.29
N LEU A 21 21.50 0.04 15.76
CA LEU A 21 21.36 0.68 14.46
C LEU A 21 21.86 -0.27 13.38
N VAL A 22 20.93 -0.71 12.54
CA VAL A 22 21.25 -1.47 11.33
C VAL A 22 21.44 -0.47 10.20
N GLU A 23 22.54 -0.62 9.46
CA GLU A 23 22.81 0.22 8.30
C GLU A 23 21.69 0.08 7.26
N GLU A 24 21.14 1.21 6.81
CA GLU A 24 20.09 1.22 5.79
C GLU A 24 20.73 1.03 4.42
N GLU A 25 20.72 -0.21 3.91
CA GLU A 25 21.29 -0.52 2.59
C GLU A 25 20.43 0.01 1.42
N LYS A 26 19.18 0.44 1.67
CA LYS A 26 18.24 0.82 0.62
C LYS A 26 18.31 2.31 0.32
N SER A 27 18.52 2.65 -0.95
CA SER A 27 18.44 4.04 -1.41
C SER A 27 17.04 4.64 -1.14
N PRO A 28 16.94 5.80 -0.47
CA PRO A 28 15.65 6.46 -0.22
C PRO A 28 14.90 6.80 -1.50
N PHE A 29 15.63 7.22 -2.54
CA PHE A 29 15.05 7.55 -3.84
C PHE A 29 14.42 6.32 -4.51
N GLN A 30 15.11 5.18 -4.47
CA GLN A 30 14.58 3.93 -5.02
C GLN A 30 13.32 3.48 -4.27
N THR A 31 13.36 3.52 -2.93
CA THR A 31 12.20 3.16 -2.10
C THR A 31 10.98 4.03 -2.42
N GLY A 32 11.17 5.35 -2.53
CA GLY A 32 10.11 6.27 -2.91
C GLY A 32 9.56 5.98 -4.31
N LEU A 33 10.43 5.73 -5.28
CA LEU A 33 10.04 5.43 -6.66
C LEU A 33 9.20 4.15 -6.76
N TYR A 34 9.61 3.07 -6.08
CA TYR A 34 8.87 1.81 -6.08
C TYR A 34 7.48 1.95 -5.43
N THR A 35 7.39 2.68 -4.30
CA THR A 35 6.10 2.93 -3.65
C THR A 35 5.17 3.76 -4.55
N PHE A 36 5.71 4.80 -5.20
CA PHE A 36 4.93 5.66 -6.10
C PHE A 36 4.38 4.89 -7.30
N ILE A 37 5.23 4.13 -7.99
CA ILE A 37 4.81 3.32 -9.14
C ILE A 37 3.80 2.25 -8.71
N SER A 38 4.03 1.59 -7.57
CA SER A 38 3.10 0.58 -7.05
C SER A 38 1.73 1.19 -6.74
N PHE A 39 1.70 2.38 -6.13
CA PHE A 39 0.46 3.09 -5.83
C PHE A 39 -0.29 3.48 -7.10
N LEU A 40 0.40 4.01 -8.11
CA LEU A 40 -0.20 4.36 -9.40
C LEU A 40 -0.79 3.13 -10.09
N VAL A 41 -0.02 2.05 -10.22
CA VAL A 41 -0.45 0.85 -10.94
C VAL A 41 -1.68 0.23 -10.28
N ILE A 42 -1.66 0.06 -8.95
CA ILE A 42 -2.79 -0.55 -8.23
C ILE A 42 -3.99 0.40 -8.16
N GLY A 43 -3.77 1.69 -7.91
CA GLY A 43 -4.82 2.70 -7.81
C GLY A 43 -5.54 2.96 -9.13
N LEU A 44 -4.86 2.76 -10.27
CA LEU A 44 -5.48 2.90 -11.58
C LEU A 44 -6.49 1.79 -11.89
N ILE A 45 -6.31 0.58 -11.37
CA ILE A 45 -7.16 -0.59 -11.69
C ILE A 45 -8.66 -0.29 -11.56
N PRO A 46 -9.19 0.18 -10.42
CA PRO A 46 -10.61 0.51 -10.30
C PRO A 46 -11.02 1.72 -11.16
N LEU A 47 -10.11 2.67 -11.39
CA LEU A 47 -10.37 3.87 -12.19
C LEU A 47 -10.48 3.56 -13.70
N LEU A 48 -9.93 2.44 -14.17
CA LEU A 48 -10.04 2.03 -15.58
C LEU A 48 -11.49 1.94 -16.06
N VAL A 49 -12.42 1.61 -15.18
CA VAL A 49 -13.85 1.53 -15.50
C VAL A 49 -14.41 2.90 -15.92
N PHE A 50 -13.88 3.98 -15.36
CA PHE A 50 -14.26 5.35 -15.73
C PHE A 50 -13.46 5.86 -16.92
N VAL A 51 -12.19 5.47 -17.05
CA VAL A 51 -11.36 5.81 -18.21
C VAL A 51 -11.90 5.18 -19.50
N ALA A 52 -12.52 4.01 -19.41
CA ALA A 52 -13.13 3.31 -20.54
C ALA A 52 -14.17 4.15 -21.30
N ASP A 53 -14.86 5.08 -20.62
CA ASP A 53 -15.82 5.98 -21.25
C ASP A 53 -15.17 6.90 -22.30
N TYR A 54 -13.90 7.25 -22.11
CA TYR A 54 -13.17 8.09 -23.06
C TYR A 54 -12.89 7.38 -24.38
N PHE A 55 -12.97 6.04 -24.40
CA PHE A 55 -12.76 5.20 -25.57
C PHE A 55 -14.07 4.68 -26.17
N ASP A 56 -15.22 5.33 -25.86
CA ASP A 56 -16.57 4.91 -26.27
C ASP A 56 -16.96 3.49 -25.80
N ILE A 57 -16.29 2.96 -24.77
CA ILE A 57 -16.62 1.67 -24.16
C ILE A 57 -17.62 1.92 -23.03
N ASN A 58 -18.91 1.74 -23.31
CA ASN A 58 -19.95 1.95 -22.30
C ASN A 58 -20.05 0.75 -21.34
N ILE A 59 -19.44 0.88 -20.16
CA ILE A 59 -19.58 -0.09 -19.08
C ILE A 59 -20.82 0.25 -18.25
N THR A 60 -21.80 -0.66 -18.21
CA THR A 60 -22.96 -0.54 -17.32
C THR A 60 -22.55 -0.80 -15.87
N GLN A 61 -23.20 -0.11 -14.92
CA GLN A 61 -22.93 -0.27 -13.47
C GLN A 61 -21.46 -0.01 -13.07
N LYS A 62 -20.87 1.09 -13.54
CA LYS A 62 -19.46 1.48 -13.29
C LYS A 62 -19.06 1.41 -11.82
N PHE A 63 -19.93 1.89 -10.93
CA PHE A 63 -19.69 1.86 -9.48
C PHE A 63 -19.50 0.42 -8.96
N LEU A 64 -20.31 -0.53 -9.42
CA LEU A 64 -20.20 -1.93 -9.03
C LEU A 64 -18.88 -2.53 -9.51
N TRP A 65 -18.54 -2.33 -10.79
CA TRP A 65 -17.27 -2.83 -11.35
C TRP A 65 -16.05 -2.23 -10.67
N SER A 66 -16.03 -0.92 -10.44
CA SER A 66 -14.97 -0.23 -9.69
C SER A 66 -14.83 -0.80 -8.27
N SER A 67 -15.94 -1.10 -7.60
CA SER A 67 -15.95 -1.69 -6.26
C SER A 67 -15.41 -3.11 -6.25
N ILE A 68 -15.80 -3.95 -7.21
CA ILE A 68 -15.30 -5.32 -7.36
C ILE A 68 -13.79 -5.30 -7.63
N LEU A 69 -13.33 -4.45 -8.55
CA LEU A 69 -11.90 -4.32 -8.87
C LEU A 69 -11.09 -3.82 -7.67
N THR A 70 -11.63 -2.88 -6.89
CA THR A 70 -11.01 -2.44 -5.62
C THR A 70 -10.90 -3.59 -4.63
N GLY A 71 -11.97 -4.38 -4.47
CA GLY A 71 -11.98 -5.57 -3.62
C GLY A 71 -10.93 -6.61 -4.04
N ILE A 72 -10.82 -6.89 -5.35
CA ILE A 72 -9.77 -7.76 -5.91
C ILE A 72 -8.38 -7.18 -5.60
N GLY A 73 -8.19 -5.87 -5.77
CA GLY A 73 -6.95 -5.18 -5.41
C GLY A 73 -6.58 -5.37 -3.94
N PHE A 74 -7.52 -5.19 -3.01
CA PHE A 74 -7.31 -5.44 -1.59
C PHE A 74 -6.97 -6.89 -1.27
N ILE A 75 -7.58 -7.86 -1.94
CA ILE A 75 -7.24 -9.28 -1.79
C ILE A 75 -5.80 -9.54 -2.24
N ILE A 76 -5.39 -9.01 -3.40
CA ILE A 76 -4.03 -9.17 -3.92
C ILE A 76 -3.01 -8.53 -2.97
N ILE A 77 -3.26 -7.30 -2.52
CA ILE A 77 -2.38 -6.59 -1.58
C ILE A 77 -2.29 -7.36 -0.25
N GLY A 78 -3.43 -7.80 0.29
CA GLY A 78 -3.48 -8.57 1.53
C GLY A 78 -2.71 -9.89 1.43
N PHE A 79 -2.84 -10.59 0.30
CA PHE A 79 -2.08 -11.80 0.02
C PHE A 79 -0.56 -11.54 -0.05
N LEU A 80 -0.15 -10.54 -0.83
CA LEU A 80 1.27 -10.17 -0.99
C LEU A 80 1.88 -9.72 0.35
N LYS A 81 1.16 -8.89 1.11
CA LYS A 81 1.52 -8.46 2.47
C LYS A 81 1.73 -9.66 3.38
N SER A 82 0.79 -10.62 3.41
CA SER A 82 0.93 -11.82 4.25
C SER A 82 2.12 -12.68 3.84
N LYS A 83 2.36 -12.83 2.53
CA LYS A 83 3.50 -13.61 2.02
C LYS A 83 4.84 -12.98 2.40
N VAL A 84 4.98 -11.66 2.27
CA VAL A 84 6.22 -10.94 2.63
C VAL A 84 6.46 -10.95 4.14
N THR A 85 5.39 -10.81 4.93
CA THR A 85 5.49 -10.77 6.41
C THR A 85 5.47 -12.14 7.08
N ASN A 86 5.39 -13.24 6.32
CA ASN A 86 5.23 -14.62 6.81
C ASN A 86 4.05 -14.80 7.81
N ASN A 87 3.00 -13.98 7.66
CA ASN A 87 1.79 -14.06 8.47
C ASN A 87 0.71 -14.91 7.78
N SER A 88 -0.33 -15.28 8.53
CA SER A 88 -1.50 -15.96 7.96
C SER A 88 -2.09 -15.18 6.78
N ILE A 89 -2.25 -15.85 5.64
CA ILE A 89 -2.79 -15.27 4.40
C ILE A 89 -4.22 -14.81 4.59
N PHE A 90 -5.06 -15.66 5.18
CA PHE A 90 -6.47 -15.32 5.43
C PHE A 90 -6.61 -14.10 6.33
N LYS A 91 -5.75 -13.98 7.36
CA LYS A 91 -5.75 -12.82 8.26
C LYS A 91 -5.34 -11.54 7.56
N GLY A 92 -4.28 -11.55 6.74
CA GLY A 92 -3.85 -10.33 6.05
C GLY A 92 -4.82 -9.89 4.96
N ILE A 93 -5.47 -10.83 4.25
CA ILE A 93 -6.54 -10.51 3.30
C ILE A 93 -7.73 -9.89 4.03
N SER A 94 -8.21 -10.49 5.13
CA SER A 94 -9.36 -9.98 5.86
C SER A 94 -9.08 -8.61 6.50
N GLU A 95 -7.90 -8.40 7.09
CA GLU A 95 -7.46 -7.10 7.60
C GLU A 95 -7.50 -6.04 6.50
N THR A 96 -6.95 -6.34 5.32
CA THR A 96 -6.84 -5.36 4.22
C THR A 96 -8.22 -5.04 3.65
N LEU A 97 -9.08 -6.04 3.44
CA LEU A 97 -10.46 -5.86 2.99
C LEU A 97 -11.30 -5.06 3.98
N LEU A 98 -11.23 -5.38 5.28
CA LEU A 98 -12.02 -4.70 6.30
C LEU A 98 -11.55 -3.25 6.48
N LEU A 99 -10.24 -3.01 6.56
CA LEU A 99 -9.71 -1.66 6.72
C LEU A 99 -10.06 -0.79 5.50
N GLY A 100 -9.86 -1.33 4.29
CA GLY A 100 -10.20 -0.63 3.04
C GLY A 100 -11.70 -0.41 2.88
N GLY A 101 -12.52 -1.40 3.24
CA GLY A 101 -13.98 -1.31 3.21
C GLY A 101 -14.52 -0.27 4.20
N LEU A 102 -13.99 -0.24 5.42
CA LEU A 102 -14.32 0.79 6.41
C LEU A 102 -13.92 2.18 5.94
N ALA A 103 -12.72 2.33 5.35
CA ALA A 103 -12.28 3.60 4.79
C ALA A 103 -13.19 4.07 3.64
N ALA A 104 -13.57 3.18 2.73
CA ALA A 104 -14.49 3.47 1.63
C ALA A 104 -15.89 3.86 2.15
N PHE A 105 -16.39 3.16 3.16
CA PHE A 105 -17.66 3.47 3.82
C PHE A 105 -17.65 4.86 4.43
N VAL A 106 -16.59 5.20 5.19
CA VAL A 106 -16.42 6.53 5.79
C VAL A 106 -16.31 7.60 4.70
N ALA A 107 -15.52 7.39 3.66
CA ALA A 107 -15.37 8.34 2.56
C ALA A 107 -16.69 8.61 1.84
N TYR A 108 -17.49 7.57 1.58
CA TYR A 108 -18.81 7.70 0.97
C TYR A 108 -19.76 8.50 1.86
N PHE A 109 -19.84 8.16 3.15
CA PHE A 109 -20.75 8.83 4.08
C PHE A 109 -20.37 10.30 4.33
N VAL A 110 -19.07 10.58 4.46
CA VAL A 110 -18.58 11.96 4.59
C VAL A 110 -18.87 12.76 3.32
N GLY A 111 -18.71 12.15 2.14
CA GLY A 111 -19.08 12.76 0.86
C GLY A 111 -20.56 13.13 0.80
N ASP A 112 -21.43 12.18 1.14
CA ASP A 112 -22.89 12.38 1.20
C ASP A 112 -23.29 13.47 2.21
N PHE A 113 -22.69 13.45 3.40
CA PHE A 113 -22.94 14.46 4.43
C PHE A 113 -22.52 15.86 3.99
N LEU A 114 -21.36 15.99 3.33
CA LEU A 114 -20.90 17.27 2.78
C LEU A 114 -21.80 17.76 1.65
N GLU A 115 -22.30 16.86 0.79
CA GLU A 115 -23.25 17.22 -0.27
C GLU A 115 -24.52 17.86 0.30
N GLN A 116 -25.03 17.36 1.42
CA GLN A 116 -26.21 17.90 2.11
C GLN A 116 -25.98 19.27 2.75
N ILE A 117 -24.73 19.63 3.08
CA ILE A 117 -24.39 20.94 3.67
C ILE A 117 -24.19 22.01 2.60
N ILE A 118 -23.60 21.61 1.46
CA ILE A 118 -23.23 22.54 0.38
C ILE A 118 -24.43 22.85 -0.53
N LYS A 119 -25.39 21.93 -0.64
CA LYS A 119 -26.69 22.18 -1.27
C LYS A 119 -27.59 23.04 -0.40
#